data_AF-F0Q5K1-F1
#
_entry.id   AF-F0Q5K1-F1
#
_cell.length_a   1.000
_cell.length_b   1.000
_cell.length_c   1.000
_cell.angle_alpha   90.00
_cell.angle_beta   90.00
_cell.angle_gamma   90.00
#
_symmetry.space_group_name_H-M   'P 1'
#
loop_
_entity.id
_entity.type
_entity.pdbx_description
1 polymer ?
#
loop_
_entity_poly.entity_id
_entity_poly.type
_entity_poly.pdbx_seq_one_letter_code
_entity_poly.pdbx_strand_id
1 'polypeptide(L)'
;MIHEIRTYTLVPGGTREYLRLYNEAGREVQTRLLGGLVAVLTPESGDLNQLIYHWVFDSYEERVRRRAQLIADPAFTEFRKSVRHLLVSQDSRLLSPA
;
A
#
# COMPACT_ATOMS: atom_id res chain seq x y z
N MET A 1 8.41 1.09 17.52
CA MET A 1 8.54 0.73 16.10
C MET A 1 7.51 -0.34 15.76
N ILE A 2 6.73 -0.15 14.70
CA ILE A 2 5.67 -1.06 14.23
C ILE A 2 5.93 -1.37 12.76
N HIS A 3 5.78 -2.63 12.38
CA HIS A 3 5.78 -3.08 10.99
C HIS A 3 4.34 -3.27 10.53
N GLU A 4 3.91 -2.58 9.47
CA GLU A 4 2.62 -2.80 8.82
C GLU A 4 2.82 -3.58 7.52
N ILE A 5 2.27 -4.78 7.44
CA ILE A 5 2.18 -5.56 6.21
C ILE A 5 0.76 -5.40 5.65
N ARG A 6 0.65 -4.86 4.44
CA ARG A 6 -0.63 -4.73 3.72
C ARG A 6 -0.60 -5.62 2.49
N THR A 7 -1.54 -6.54 2.39
CA THR A 7 -1.68 -7.43 1.24
C THR A 7 -2.94 -7.04 0.47
N TYR A 8 -2.79 -6.67 -0.80
CA TYR A 8 -3.89 -6.36 -1.70
C TYR A 8 -4.03 -7.48 -2.72
N THR A 9 -5.13 -8.21 -2.69
CA THR A 9 -5.49 -9.17 -3.74
C THR A 9 -6.19 -8.41 -4.85
N LEU A 10 -5.70 -8.62 -6.07
CA LEU A 10 -6.20 -7.99 -7.28
C LEU A 10 -6.96 -9.00 -8.15
N VAL A 11 -7.71 -8.48 -9.11
CA VAL A 11 -8.27 -9.31 -10.18
C VAL A 11 -7.13 -9.99 -10.96
N PRO A 12 -7.34 -11.22 -11.48
CA PRO A 12 -6.31 -11.90 -12.28
C PRO A 12 -5.77 -11.02 -13.41
N GLY A 13 -4.44 -10.87 -13.47
CA GLY A 13 -3.75 -10.01 -14.44
C GLY A 13 -3.70 -8.52 -14.09
N GLY A 14 -4.39 -8.06 -13.02
CA GLY A 14 -4.47 -6.65 -12.64
C GLY A 14 -3.19 -6.07 -12.04
N THR A 15 -2.26 -6.90 -11.56
CA THR A 15 -1.02 -6.47 -10.89
C THR A 15 -0.16 -5.54 -11.74
N ARG A 16 -0.01 -5.83 -13.03
CA ARG A 16 0.80 -5.01 -13.95
C ARG A 16 0.21 -3.61 -14.11
N GLU A 17 -1.11 -3.52 -14.31
CA GLU A 17 -1.79 -2.23 -14.47
C GLU A 17 -1.79 -1.43 -13.16
N TYR A 18 -2.05 -2.09 -12.03
CA TYR A 18 -1.98 -1.45 -10.72
C TYR A 18 -0.61 -0.84 -10.48
N LEU A 19 0.48 -1.60 -10.70
CA LEU A 19 1.84 -1.12 -10.50
C LEU A 19 2.21 0.02 -11.45
N ARG A 20 1.73 -0.01 -12.70
CA ARG A 20 1.93 1.10 -13.63
C ARG A 20 1.30 2.39 -13.08
N LEU A 21 0.00 2.36 -12.77
CA LEU A 21 -0.73 3.51 -12.21
C LEU A 21 -0.15 3.96 -10.86
N TYR A 22 0.28 3.00 -10.03
CA TYR A 22 0.93 3.29 -8.76
C TYR A 22 2.24 4.03 -8.95
N ASN A 23 3.13 3.57 -9.84
CA ASN A 23 4.40 4.25 -10.08
C ASN A 23 4.22 5.62 -10.76
N GLU A 24 3.21 5.79 -11.61
CA GLU A 24 2.91 7.05 -12.28
C GLU A 24 2.30 8.11 -11.36
N ALA A 25 1.40 7.73 -10.45
CA ALA A 25 0.57 8.70 -9.71
C ALA A 25 0.47 8.46 -8.20
N GLY A 26 0.63 7.23 -7.72
CA GLY A 26 0.38 6.88 -6.32
C GLY A 26 1.62 6.84 -5.42
N ARG A 27 2.77 6.45 -5.96
CA ARG A 27 3.96 6.07 -5.19
C ARG A 27 4.63 7.26 -4.52
N GLU A 28 4.84 8.35 -5.26
CA GLU A 28 5.47 9.57 -4.73
C GLU A 28 4.68 10.08 -3.51
N VAL A 29 3.39 10.33 -3.69
CA VAL A 29 2.54 10.89 -2.63
C VAL A 29 2.44 9.95 -1.43
N GLN A 30 2.29 8.64 -1.67
CA GLN A 30 2.17 7.67 -0.59
C GLN A 30 3.46 7.55 0.21
N THR A 31 4.62 7.47 -0.46
CA THR A 31 5.91 7.35 0.22
C THR A 31 6.32 8.63 0.93
N ARG A 32 6.05 9.80 0.36
CA ARG A 32 6.30 11.10 1.00
C ARG A 32 5.46 11.29 2.27
N LEU A 33 4.18 10.93 2.24
CA LEU A 33 3.27 11.16 3.38
C LEU A 33 3.37 10.07 4.47
N LEU A 34 3.52 8.80 4.10
CA LEU A 34 3.67 7.73 5.09
C LEU A 34 5.10 7.62 5.59
N GLY A 35 6.10 7.88 4.75
CA GLY A 35 7.51 7.56 5.02
C GLY A 35 7.72 6.05 5.28
N GLY A 36 8.96 5.62 5.50
CA GLY A 36 9.23 4.27 6.01
C GLY A 36 8.75 3.12 5.11
N LEU A 37 8.67 3.31 3.78
CA LEU A 37 8.44 2.18 2.87
C LEU A 37 9.67 1.28 2.86
N VAL A 38 9.52 0.05 3.31
CA VAL A 38 10.59 -0.95 3.28
C VAL A 38 10.59 -1.70 1.96
N ALA A 39 9.42 -2.18 1.53
CA ALA A 39 9.29 -2.93 0.29
C ALA A 39 7.88 -2.88 -0.31
N VAL A 40 7.82 -3.04 -1.63
CA VAL A 40 6.62 -3.40 -2.39
C VAL A 40 6.96 -4.68 -3.15
N LEU A 41 6.20 -5.75 -2.92
CA LEU A 41 6.52 -7.09 -3.37
C LEU A 41 5.34 -7.72 -4.12
N THR A 42 5.67 -8.60 -5.06
CA THR A 42 4.73 -9.51 -5.75
C THR A 42 5.12 -10.96 -5.42
N PRO A 43 4.17 -11.83 -5.08
CA PRO A 43 4.49 -13.25 -4.85
C PRO A 43 4.87 -13.98 -6.14
N GLU A 44 5.93 -14.80 -6.07
CA GLU A 44 6.30 -15.78 -7.12
C GLU A 44 5.64 -17.16 -6.89
N SER A 45 4.95 -17.35 -5.76
CA SER A 45 4.19 -18.56 -5.41
C SER A 45 3.06 -18.21 -4.44
N GLY A 46 2.09 -19.12 -4.28
CA GLY A 46 0.86 -18.85 -3.52
C GLY A 46 -0.14 -18.05 -4.35
N ASP A 47 -0.76 -17.02 -3.77
CA ASP A 47 -1.68 -16.14 -4.50
C ASP A 47 -0.90 -15.12 -5.33
N LEU A 48 -0.77 -15.41 -6.62
CA LEU A 48 0.01 -14.63 -7.58
C LEU A 48 -0.58 -13.24 -7.89
N ASN A 49 -1.84 -13.01 -7.54
CA ASN A 49 -2.53 -11.76 -7.86
C ASN A 49 -2.42 -10.72 -6.74
N GLN A 50 -1.36 -10.80 -5.92
CA GLN A 50 -1.20 -9.94 -4.75
C GLN A 50 -0.09 -8.89 -4.91
N LEU A 51 -0.32 -7.74 -4.27
CA LEU A 51 0.69 -6.76 -3.93
C LEU A 51 0.87 -6.70 -2.42
N ILE A 52 2.10 -6.82 -1.96
CA ILE A 52 2.45 -6.78 -0.53
C ILE A 52 3.26 -5.53 -0.27
N TYR A 53 2.75 -4.66 0.60
CA TYR A 53 3.45 -3.49 1.08
C TYR A 53 3.98 -3.74 2.48
N HIS A 54 5.24 -3.39 2.71
CA HIS A 54 5.84 -3.37 4.05
C HIS A 54 6.22 -1.94 4.42
N TRP A 55 5.56 -1.42 5.45
CA TRP A 55 5.82 -0.11 6.04
C TRP A 55 6.37 -0.23 7.45
N VAL A 56 7.18 0.74 7.86
CA VAL A 56 7.60 0.92 9.26
C VAL A 56 7.15 2.28 9.78
N PHE A 57 6.69 2.28 11.03
CA PHE A 57 6.30 3.48 11.77
C PHE A 57 6.93 3.48 13.16
N ASP A 58 7.20 4.66 13.71
CA ASP A 58 7.81 4.76 15.04
C ASP A 58 6.82 4.31 16.14
N SER A 59 5.56 4.71 16.02
CA SER A 59 4.46 4.33 16.92
C SER A 59 3.13 4.17 16.17
N TYR A 60 2.10 3.69 16.89
CA TYR A 60 0.76 3.57 16.33
C TYR A 60 0.12 4.94 16.08
N GLU A 61 0.37 5.90 16.97
CA GLU A 61 -0.11 7.28 16.87
C GLU A 61 0.45 7.96 15.61
N GLU A 62 1.75 7.79 15.36
CA GLU A 62 2.39 8.33 14.17
C GLU A 62 1.83 7.71 12.89
N ARG A 63 1.61 6.38 12.89
CA ARG A 63 0.91 5.69 11.81
C ARG A 63 -0.47 6.30 11.55
N VAL A 64 -1.29 6.48 12.59
CA VAL A 64 -2.64 7.05 12.46
C VAL A 64 -2.58 8.45 11.88
N ARG A 65 -1.69 9.31 12.38
CA ARG A 65 -1.49 10.68 11.90
C ARG A 65 -1.13 10.72 10.42
N ARG A 66 -0.11 9.97 10.00
CA ARG A 66 0.35 9.93 8.60
C ARG A 66 -0.70 9.34 7.66
N ARG A 67 -1.41 8.29 8.09
CA ARG A 67 -2.50 7.71 7.29
C ARG A 67 -3.68 8.67 7.12
N ALA A 68 -4.01 9.46 8.13
CA ALA A 68 -5.03 10.50 8.03
C ALA A 68 -4.65 11.57 6.99
N GLN A 69 -3.38 12.01 7.00
CA GLN A 69 -2.85 12.94 5.99
C GLN A 69 -2.92 12.35 4.59
N LEU A 70 -2.53 11.08 4.41
CA LEU A 70 -2.60 10.39 3.12
C LEU A 70 -4.03 10.31 2.58
N ILE A 71 -5.02 9.99 3.43
CA ILE A 71 -6.42 9.86 3.01
C ILE A 71 -7.02 11.22 2.64
N ALA A 72 -6.57 12.31 3.26
CA ALA A 72 -7.01 13.66 2.94
C ALA A 72 -6.35 14.24 1.68
N ASP A 73 -5.28 13.63 1.16
CA ASP A 73 -4.56 14.13 -0.02
C ASP A 73 -5.39 13.90 -1.31
N PRO A 74 -5.66 14.97 -2.10
CA PRO A 74 -6.43 14.85 -3.33
C PRO A 74 -5.76 13.99 -4.40
N ALA A 75 -4.43 14.06 -4.54
CA ALA A 75 -3.70 13.28 -5.55
C ALA A 75 -3.77 11.78 -5.21
N PHE A 76 -3.62 11.42 -3.94
CA PHE A 76 -3.81 10.04 -3.51
C PHE A 76 -5.26 9.55 -3.66
N THR A 77 -6.23 10.45 -3.47
CA THR A 77 -7.65 10.16 -3.72
C THR A 77 -7.92 9.83 -5.18
N GLU A 78 -7.38 10.62 -6.11
CA GLU A 78 -7.51 10.34 -7.55
C GLU A 78 -6.81 9.04 -7.96
N PHE A 79 -5.60 8.79 -7.46
CA PHE A 79 -4.93 7.51 -7.65
C PHE A 79 -5.80 6.33 -7.14
N ARG A 80 -6.37 6.43 -5.94
CA ARG A 80 -7.25 5.38 -5.40
C ARG A 80 -8.45 5.10 -6.30
N LYS A 81 -9.04 6.13 -6.90
CA LYS A 81 -10.17 5.96 -7.84
C LYS A 81 -9.73 5.21 -9.10
N SER A 82 -8.54 5.52 -9.64
CA SER A 82 -8.05 4.88 -10.87
C SER A 82 -7.76 3.40 -10.69
N VAL A 83 -7.35 2.94 -9.50
CA VAL A 83 -7.02 1.52 -9.26
C VAL A 83 -8.13 0.71 -8.55
N ARG A 84 -9.20 1.35 -8.07
CA ARG A 84 -10.23 0.68 -7.24
C ARG A 84 -10.84 -0.55 -7.90
N HIS A 85 -11.04 -0.50 -9.21
CA HIS A 85 -11.66 -1.58 -9.98
C HIS A 85 -10.78 -2.84 -10.08
N LEU A 86 -9.48 -2.73 -9.78
CA LEU A 86 -8.55 -3.85 -9.78
C LEU A 86 -8.52 -4.60 -8.44
N LEU A 87 -9.02 -4.00 -7.36
CA LEU A 87 -8.93 -4.54 -6.00
C LEU A 87 -10.08 -5.52 -5.70
N VAL A 88 -9.73 -6.74 -5.27
CA VAL A 88 -10.68 -7.76 -4.80
C VAL A 88 -10.78 -7.71 -3.27
N SER A 89 -9.64 -7.69 -2.57
CA SER A 89 -9.61 -7.63 -1.10
C SER A 89 -8.34 -6.95 -0.60
N GLN A 90 -8.37 -6.51 0.66
CA GLN A 90 -7.25 -5.85 1.32
C GLN A 90 -7.14 -6.36 2.76
N ASP A 91 -5.98 -6.89 3.12
CA ASP A 91 -5.61 -7.26 4.49
C ASP A 91 -4.50 -6.34 5.01
N SER A 92 -4.47 -6.13 6.33
CA SER A 92 -3.50 -5.27 6.99
C SER A 92 -3.17 -5.80 8.38
N ARG A 93 -1.89 -6.11 8.61
CA ARG A 93 -1.40 -6.65 9.88
C ARG A 93 -0.34 -5.72 10.48
N LEU A 94 -0.49 -5.40 11.77
CA LEU A 94 0.50 -4.68 12.55
C LEU A 94 1.32 -5.67 13.37
N LEU A 95 2.64 -5.59 13.25
CA LEU A 95 3.59 -6.55 13.77
C LEU A 95 4.66 -5.83 14.58
N SER A 96 5.13 -6.49 15.64
CA SER A 96 6.33 -6.10 16.38
C SER A 96 7.52 -6.93 15.91
N PRO A 97 8.74 -6.37 15.90
CA PRO A 97 9.95 -7.19 15.78
C PRO A 97 10.06 -8.16 16.98
N ALA A 98 10.67 -9.32 16.75
CA ALA A 98 10.94 -10.32 17.78
C ALA A 98 12.19 -9.97 18.60
#